data_AF-A0A962GKV6-F1
#
_entry.id   AF-A0A962GKV6-F1
#
_cell.length_a   1.000
_cell.length_b   1.000
_cell.length_c   1.000
_cell.angle_alpha   90.00
_cell.angle_beta   90.00
_cell.angle_gamma   90.00
#
_symmetry.space_group_name_H-M   'P 1'
#
loop_
_entity.id
_entity.type
_entity.pdbx_description
1 polymer ?
#
loop_
_entity_poly.entity_id
_entity_poly.type
_entity_poly.pdbx_seq_one_letter_code
_entity_poly.pdbx_strand_id
1 'polypeptide(L)'
;MKFIILSLLLFVNTYSYSQNSEYIEIEGVLTHEWGDSFDPKTNFSVVNYYFTFEDKTVQLDVSEKMKEQGPLEFWSGQRVIIKTKDNIHEKSLVKANLIKLVGDKSGNNVTDVTGAQPWVSIACKFSDISTEPENQQYFQDMYANSPGGLDHYWREVSYNKVNVVGSIAIDWINLPSTQTTYVSTPGSGTTADLSLLFTDCTNAADSMVDFSDSGNGQSFVGINMMFNASLDCCAWGGNRWATLDGVTKSWRVTWNPPWAFADEAVISHEMGHGFGLPHANNSDQDSSPYDSPWDVMSAATSYAVNDVVYGRLGKHINSYHKDRLGWYELSDKLILTTNVNSDNTIIIDETSLLSTTEYKMAQIILVDGSFYTIETRKKTGNYEANIVDNAVIIHHVVTGRQEPSWVIDEEQPPANFSDNEGVMWKVGETFTDLSNSLSIEVLSETTNGFEIRIIIDDLIFENSFESPL
;
A
#
# COMPACT_ATOMS: atom_id res chain seq x y z
N MET A 1 79.92 -6.82 -39.13
CA MET A 1 78.88 -7.86 -39.29
C MET A 1 77.53 -7.22 -38.98
N LYS A 2 76.66 -7.13 -39.99
CA LYS A 2 75.32 -6.51 -39.88
C LYS A 2 74.35 -7.52 -39.25
N PHE A 3 73.66 -7.13 -38.19
CA PHE A 3 72.54 -7.90 -37.65
C PHE A 3 71.29 -7.61 -38.49
N ILE A 4 70.67 -8.66 -39.01
CA ILE A 4 69.40 -8.65 -39.73
C ILE A 4 68.30 -8.84 -38.67
N ILE A 5 67.40 -7.87 -38.56
CA ILE A 5 66.18 -7.94 -37.75
C ILE A 5 65.13 -8.67 -38.58
N LEU A 6 64.66 -9.81 -38.09
CA LEU A 6 63.57 -10.58 -38.68
C LEU A 6 62.27 -10.17 -37.97
N SER A 7 61.47 -9.30 -38.60
CA SER A 7 60.12 -8.97 -38.12
C SER A 7 59.15 -10.09 -38.50
N LEU A 8 58.68 -10.82 -37.49
CA LEU A 8 57.61 -11.81 -37.62
C LEU A 8 56.25 -11.08 -37.48
N LEU A 9 55.51 -10.93 -38.58
CA LEU A 9 54.11 -10.49 -38.52
C LEU A 9 53.23 -11.63 -38.01
N LEU A 10 52.75 -11.52 -36.77
CA LEU A 10 51.62 -12.31 -36.27
C LEU A 10 50.32 -11.57 -36.60
N PHE A 11 49.53 -12.11 -37.53
CA PHE A 11 48.13 -11.76 -37.68
C PHE A 11 47.35 -12.41 -36.53
N VAL A 12 47.01 -11.62 -35.50
CA VAL A 12 46.03 -12.04 -34.50
C VAL A 12 44.65 -11.71 -35.08
N ASN A 13 43.95 -12.74 -35.56
CA ASN A 13 42.52 -12.64 -35.80
C ASN A 13 41.83 -12.51 -34.43
N THR A 14 41.51 -11.29 -34.02
CA THR A 14 40.60 -11.06 -32.90
C THR A 14 39.20 -11.42 -33.36
N TYR A 15 38.77 -12.66 -33.11
CA TYR A 15 37.34 -12.97 -33.07
C TYR A 15 36.78 -12.28 -31.83
N SER A 16 36.23 -11.08 -32.02
CA SER A 16 35.35 -10.47 -31.04
C SER A 16 34.07 -11.30 -31.02
N TYR A 17 33.99 -12.26 -30.11
CA TYR A 17 32.73 -12.93 -29.79
C TYR A 17 31.84 -11.89 -29.11
N SER A 18 30.99 -11.24 -29.90
CA SER A 18 29.86 -10.46 -29.41
C SER A 18 28.92 -11.45 -28.72
N GLN A 19 29.00 -11.57 -27.39
CA GLN A 19 27.92 -12.10 -26.57
C GLN A 19 26.72 -11.17 -26.77
N ASN A 20 25.91 -11.40 -27.80
CA ASN A 20 24.53 -10.94 -27.78
C ASN A 20 23.86 -11.78 -26.68
N SER A 21 23.81 -11.27 -25.45
CA SER A 21 22.92 -11.85 -24.44
C SER A 21 21.49 -11.58 -24.91
N GLU A 22 20.92 -12.60 -25.55
CA GLU A 22 19.53 -12.62 -25.97
C GLU A 22 18.66 -12.50 -24.71
N TYR A 23 17.60 -11.69 -24.78
CA TYR A 23 16.67 -11.58 -23.66
C TYR A 23 15.96 -12.91 -23.45
N ILE A 24 15.85 -13.34 -22.20
CA ILE A 24 15.03 -14.48 -21.80
C ILE A 24 13.66 -13.94 -21.39
N GLU A 25 12.60 -14.55 -21.93
CA GLU A 25 11.20 -14.29 -21.59
C GLU A 25 10.68 -15.42 -20.70
N ILE A 26 10.13 -15.07 -19.54
CA ILE A 26 9.61 -16.05 -18.57
C ILE A 26 8.29 -15.56 -18.01
N GLU A 27 7.30 -16.44 -18.00
CA GLU A 27 6.01 -16.23 -17.34
C GLU A 27 6.07 -16.75 -15.90
N GLY A 28 5.48 -16.00 -14.97
CA GLY A 28 5.41 -16.33 -13.55
C GLY A 28 4.45 -15.40 -12.83
N VAL A 29 4.50 -15.37 -11.50
CA VAL A 29 3.68 -14.53 -10.64
C VAL A 29 4.52 -13.41 -10.03
N LEU A 30 4.01 -12.18 -10.09
CA LEU A 30 4.60 -11.04 -9.40
C LEU A 30 4.01 -10.94 -8.00
N THR A 31 4.84 -10.70 -6.98
CA THR A 31 4.38 -10.25 -5.65
C THR A 31 5.25 -9.09 -5.19
N HIS A 32 4.82 -8.39 -4.15
CA HIS A 32 5.60 -7.33 -3.52
C HIS A 32 5.44 -7.35 -2.01
N GLU A 33 6.43 -6.75 -1.33
CA GLU A 33 6.52 -6.59 0.11
C GLU A 33 6.97 -5.15 0.39
N TRP A 34 6.16 -4.42 1.15
CA TRP A 34 6.43 -3.07 1.64
C TRP A 34 7.07 -3.16 3.02
N GLY A 35 8.09 -2.33 3.25
CA GLY A 35 8.81 -2.26 4.52
C GLY A 35 8.76 -0.85 5.08
N ASP A 36 8.31 -0.76 6.32
CA ASP A 36 7.89 0.48 6.96
C ASP A 36 8.67 0.75 8.24
N SER A 37 9.51 1.79 8.21
CA SER A 37 10.45 2.08 9.30
C SER A 37 9.76 2.67 10.53
N PHE A 38 10.16 2.24 11.72
CA PHE A 38 9.68 2.85 12.97
C PHE A 38 10.18 4.28 13.22
N ASP A 39 11.40 4.62 12.75
CA ASP A 39 12.09 5.86 13.18
C ASP A 39 11.51 7.11 12.47
N PRO A 40 10.88 8.04 13.22
CA PRO A 40 10.33 9.28 12.68
C PRO A 40 11.37 10.18 12.01
N LYS A 41 12.66 9.95 12.28
CA LYS A 41 13.77 10.72 11.70
C LYS A 41 14.25 10.19 10.37
N THR A 42 13.98 8.92 10.08
CA THR A 42 14.34 8.31 8.80
C THR A 42 13.16 8.26 7.84
N ASN A 43 11.92 8.12 8.34
CA ASN A 43 10.65 8.16 7.58
C ASN A 43 10.78 7.57 6.17
N PHE A 44 11.35 6.36 6.07
CA PHE A 44 11.58 5.75 4.76
C PHE A 44 10.71 4.50 4.63
N SER A 45 10.18 4.31 3.43
CA SER A 45 9.57 3.06 3.02
C SER A 45 10.45 2.39 1.96
N VAL A 46 10.27 1.09 1.80
CA VAL A 46 10.90 0.34 0.72
C VAL A 46 9.90 -0.65 0.16
N VAL A 47 9.96 -0.89 -1.15
CA VAL A 47 9.18 -1.93 -1.80
C VAL A 47 10.11 -2.93 -2.48
N ASN A 48 9.95 -4.20 -2.12
CA ASN A 48 10.63 -5.32 -2.74
C ASN A 48 9.66 -6.03 -3.69
N TYR A 49 10.11 -6.27 -4.92
CA TYR A 49 9.36 -7.04 -5.91
C TYR A 49 9.93 -8.45 -6.02
N TYR A 50 9.06 -9.45 -6.07
CA TYR A 50 9.44 -10.85 -6.24
C TYR A 50 8.75 -11.45 -7.45
N PHE A 51 9.47 -12.33 -8.12
CA PHE A 51 8.96 -13.10 -9.25
C PHE A 51 9.08 -14.59 -8.95
N THR A 52 7.95 -15.28 -8.97
CA THR A 52 7.89 -16.72 -8.75
C THR A 52 7.49 -17.44 -10.03
N PHE A 53 8.31 -18.38 -10.47
CA PHE A 53 8.08 -19.17 -11.68
C PHE A 53 8.51 -20.61 -11.41
N GLU A 54 7.70 -21.56 -11.89
CA GLU A 54 7.83 -22.97 -11.47
C GLU A 54 7.83 -23.05 -9.93
N ASP A 55 8.95 -23.48 -9.34
CA ASP A 55 9.15 -23.59 -7.90
C ASP A 55 10.26 -22.66 -7.38
N LYS A 56 10.63 -21.63 -8.16
CA LYS A 56 11.71 -20.69 -7.82
C LYS A 56 11.17 -19.29 -7.61
N THR A 57 11.69 -18.63 -6.59
CA THR A 57 11.44 -17.20 -6.33
C THR A 57 12.74 -16.42 -6.41
N VAL A 58 12.69 -15.27 -7.08
CA VAL A 58 13.79 -14.30 -7.19
C VAL A 58 13.31 -12.91 -6.85
N GLN A 59 14.20 -12.08 -6.31
CA GLN A 59 13.93 -10.66 -6.14
C GLN A 59 14.17 -9.95 -7.48
N LEU A 60 13.32 -9.00 -7.83
CA LEU A 60 13.47 -8.19 -9.03
C LEU A 60 14.13 -6.85 -8.71
N ASP A 61 15.18 -6.51 -9.45
CA ASP A 61 15.65 -5.13 -9.60
C ASP A 61 14.78 -4.43 -10.66
N VAL A 62 13.86 -3.59 -10.17
CA VAL A 62 12.89 -2.82 -10.94
C VAL A 62 13.32 -1.37 -10.95
N SER A 63 13.66 -0.84 -12.13
CA SER A 63 14.07 0.57 -12.26
C SER A 63 12.92 1.53 -11.91
N GLU A 64 13.25 2.71 -11.36
CA GLU A 64 12.27 3.78 -11.08
C GLU A 64 11.36 4.10 -12.26
N LYS A 65 11.93 4.22 -13.47
CA LYS A 65 11.15 4.43 -14.70
C LYS A 65 10.10 3.36 -14.96
N MET A 66 10.34 2.11 -14.55
CA MET A 66 9.33 1.04 -14.69
C MET A 66 8.24 1.17 -13.63
N LYS A 67 8.59 1.58 -12.40
CA LYS A 67 7.63 1.85 -11.33
C LYS A 67 6.71 3.02 -11.71
N GLU A 68 7.26 4.08 -12.29
CA GLU A 68 6.49 5.26 -12.77
C GLU A 68 5.58 4.97 -13.98
N GLN A 69 5.90 3.96 -14.78
CA GLN A 69 5.21 3.70 -16.06
C GLN A 69 4.10 2.67 -15.98
N GLY A 70 3.99 1.94 -14.87
CA GLY A 70 3.01 0.88 -14.75
C GLY A 70 2.74 0.58 -13.29
N PRO A 71 1.47 0.33 -12.94
CA PRO A 71 1.10 0.08 -11.56
C PRO A 71 1.46 -1.35 -11.15
N LEU A 72 2.74 -1.61 -10.95
CA LEU A 72 3.26 -2.94 -10.62
C LEU A 72 2.67 -3.47 -9.32
N GLU A 73 2.36 -2.58 -8.40
CA GLU A 73 1.62 -2.84 -7.18
C GLU A 73 0.21 -3.39 -7.45
N PHE A 74 -0.42 -3.07 -8.59
CA PHE A 74 -1.73 -3.61 -8.95
C PHE A 74 -1.63 -5.01 -9.55
N TRP A 75 -0.42 -5.47 -9.87
CA TRP A 75 -0.18 -6.78 -10.49
C TRP A 75 0.28 -7.84 -9.48
N SER A 76 0.27 -7.52 -8.18
CA SER A 76 0.58 -8.49 -7.14
C SER A 76 -0.37 -9.68 -7.16
N GLY A 77 0.18 -10.89 -7.07
CA GLY A 77 -0.53 -12.15 -7.23
C GLY A 77 -0.96 -12.47 -8.66
N GLN A 78 -0.70 -11.59 -9.64
CA GLN A 78 -1.07 -11.79 -11.03
C GLN A 78 0.05 -12.43 -11.85
N ARG A 79 -0.32 -13.11 -12.94
CA ARG A 79 0.66 -13.63 -13.89
C ARG A 79 1.25 -12.50 -14.73
N VAL A 80 2.58 -12.47 -14.79
CA VAL A 80 3.35 -11.52 -15.59
C VAL A 80 4.40 -12.26 -16.42
N ILE A 81 4.78 -11.66 -17.55
CA ILE A 81 5.98 -12.02 -18.29
C ILE A 81 7.07 -11.00 -17.96
N ILE A 82 8.24 -11.49 -17.55
CA ILE A 82 9.44 -10.66 -17.45
C ILE A 82 10.37 -10.90 -18.63
N LYS A 83 11.09 -9.85 -19.05
CA LYS A 83 12.28 -9.98 -19.90
C LYS A 83 13.52 -9.64 -19.09
N THR A 84 14.53 -10.50 -19.14
CA THR A 84 15.82 -10.23 -18.49
C THR A 84 16.98 -10.71 -19.35
N LYS A 85 18.16 -10.14 -19.12
CA LYS A 85 19.45 -10.66 -19.63
C LYS A 85 20.23 -11.41 -18.58
N ASP A 86 19.78 -11.36 -17.33
CA ASP A 86 20.47 -11.98 -16.21
C ASP A 86 20.21 -13.48 -16.22
N ASN A 87 21.21 -14.25 -15.80
CA ASN A 87 20.99 -15.66 -15.50
C ASN A 87 20.19 -15.74 -14.21
N ILE A 88 19.10 -16.52 -14.22
CA ILE A 88 18.21 -16.61 -13.08
C ILE A 88 18.61 -17.81 -12.22
N HIS A 89 18.98 -17.50 -10.98
CA HIS A 89 19.25 -18.48 -9.94
C HIS A 89 18.29 -18.23 -8.78
N GLU A 90 17.94 -19.26 -8.02
CA GLU A 90 17.06 -19.08 -6.87
C GLU A 90 17.66 -18.09 -5.88
N LYS A 91 16.84 -17.19 -5.30
CA LYS A 91 17.27 -16.12 -4.38
C LYS A 91 18.28 -15.11 -4.97
N SER A 92 18.45 -15.05 -6.30
CA SER A 92 19.23 -13.98 -6.92
C SER A 92 18.41 -12.69 -7.06
N LEU A 93 19.09 -11.54 -7.05
CA LEU A 93 18.54 -10.28 -7.56
C LEU A 93 18.62 -10.29 -9.09
N VAL A 94 17.48 -10.16 -9.76
CA VAL A 94 17.35 -10.26 -11.22
C VAL A 94 16.87 -8.93 -11.77
N LYS A 95 17.62 -8.33 -12.70
CA LYS A 95 17.19 -7.11 -13.38
C LYS A 95 16.06 -7.40 -14.35
N ALA A 96 14.89 -6.85 -14.08
CA ALA A 96 13.77 -6.88 -15.03
C ALA A 96 13.96 -5.75 -16.05
N ASN A 97 14.11 -6.10 -17.33
CA ASN A 97 14.16 -5.12 -18.42
C ASN A 97 12.77 -4.77 -18.96
N LEU A 98 11.79 -5.62 -18.69
CA LEU A 98 10.38 -5.42 -19.01
C LEU A 98 9.54 -6.32 -18.09
N ILE A 99 8.41 -5.81 -17.63
CA ILE A 99 7.37 -6.58 -16.95
C ILE A 99 6.06 -6.32 -17.69
N LYS A 100 5.33 -7.38 -18.03
CA LYS A 100 4.06 -7.29 -18.74
C LYS A 100 3.04 -8.21 -18.09
N LEU A 101 1.89 -7.67 -17.69
CA LEU A 101 0.75 -8.46 -17.26
C LEU A 101 0.27 -9.44 -18.35
N VAL A 102 -0.03 -10.69 -17.97
CA VAL A 102 -0.56 -11.73 -18.86
C VAL A 102 -2.09 -11.73 -18.80
N GLY A 103 -2.75 -11.46 -19.94
CA GLY A 103 -4.21 -11.36 -20.06
C GLY A 103 -4.65 -10.00 -20.63
N ASP A 104 -5.86 -9.95 -21.21
CA ASP A 104 -6.40 -8.71 -21.80
C ASP A 104 -6.77 -7.68 -20.73
N LYS A 105 -6.28 -6.46 -20.92
CA LYS A 105 -6.68 -5.28 -20.16
C LYS A 105 -8.11 -4.87 -20.56
N SER A 106 -9.07 -5.12 -19.69
CA SER A 106 -10.26 -4.28 -19.57
C SER A 106 -10.78 -4.34 -18.14
N GLY A 107 -10.39 -3.36 -17.33
CA GLY A 107 -10.90 -3.16 -15.97
C GLY A 107 -9.78 -3.16 -14.93
N ASN A 108 -9.82 -2.17 -14.06
CA ASN A 108 -9.20 -2.18 -12.73
C ASN A 108 -9.76 -3.36 -11.91
N ASN A 109 -9.53 -4.60 -12.32
CA ASN A 109 -9.97 -5.77 -11.58
C ASN A 109 -8.97 -6.04 -10.46
N VAL A 110 -8.80 -5.06 -9.57
CA VAL A 110 -8.56 -5.39 -8.16
C VAL A 110 -9.77 -6.23 -7.79
N THR A 111 -9.55 -7.47 -7.35
CA THR A 111 -10.66 -8.28 -6.86
C THR A 111 -11.17 -7.59 -5.61
N ASP A 112 -12.43 -7.15 -5.62
CA ASP A 112 -13.05 -6.49 -4.47
C ASP A 112 -12.75 -7.28 -3.19
N VAL A 113 -12.21 -6.60 -2.18
CA VAL A 113 -11.94 -7.22 -0.89
C VAL A 113 -13.22 -7.09 -0.09
N THR A 114 -14.02 -8.15 -0.07
CA THR A 114 -15.34 -8.17 0.57
C THR A 114 -15.60 -9.47 1.32
N GLY A 115 -16.59 -9.47 2.21
CA GLY A 115 -16.95 -10.62 3.02
C GLY A 115 -15.96 -10.90 4.15
N ALA A 116 -15.96 -12.15 4.62
CA ALA A 116 -15.03 -12.60 5.65
C ALA A 116 -13.62 -12.77 5.06
N GLN A 117 -12.64 -12.14 5.71
CA GLN A 117 -11.23 -12.13 5.36
C GLN A 117 -10.44 -12.68 6.56
N PRO A 118 -10.50 -14.00 6.86
CA PRO A 118 -9.87 -14.58 8.04
C PRO A 118 -8.33 -14.60 7.94
N TRP A 119 -7.65 -14.17 8.99
CA TRP A 119 -6.19 -14.19 9.15
C TRP A 119 -5.76 -15.14 10.25
N VAL A 120 -4.56 -15.69 10.15
CA VAL A 120 -3.93 -16.41 11.26
C VAL A 120 -2.73 -15.62 11.77
N SER A 121 -2.72 -15.30 13.07
CA SER A 121 -1.54 -14.77 13.75
C SER A 121 -0.66 -15.90 14.26
N ILE A 122 0.61 -15.89 13.86
CA ILE A 122 1.63 -16.87 14.28
C ILE A 122 2.74 -16.12 15.02
N ALA A 123 2.92 -16.44 16.29
CA ALA A 123 3.99 -15.88 17.10
C ALA A 123 5.30 -16.67 16.88
N CYS A 124 6.24 -16.09 16.13
CA CYS A 124 7.50 -16.69 15.70
C CYS A 124 8.66 -16.26 16.63
N LYS A 125 9.20 -17.18 17.43
CA LYS A 125 10.25 -16.92 18.41
C LYS A 125 11.64 -17.23 17.88
N PHE A 126 12.55 -16.27 17.83
CA PHE A 126 13.95 -16.53 17.51
C PHE A 126 14.60 -17.45 18.55
N SER A 127 15.40 -18.44 18.11
CA SER A 127 15.92 -19.50 19.00
C SER A 127 16.85 -19.00 20.11
N ASP A 128 17.49 -17.84 19.92
CA ASP A 128 18.43 -17.22 20.86
C ASP A 128 17.80 -16.15 21.76
N ILE A 129 16.51 -15.86 21.59
CA ILE A 129 15.80 -14.82 22.34
C ILE A 129 14.65 -15.45 23.12
N SER A 130 14.73 -15.41 24.45
CA SER A 130 13.75 -16.06 25.32
C SER A 130 12.49 -15.24 25.60
N THR A 131 12.56 -13.91 25.44
CA THR A 131 11.44 -12.99 25.70
C THR A 131 10.29 -13.27 24.74
N GLU A 132 9.07 -13.17 25.25
CA GLU A 132 7.80 -13.25 24.54
C GLU A 132 7.02 -11.99 24.95
N PRO A 133 7.03 -10.93 24.12
CA PRO A 133 6.51 -9.62 24.52
C PRO A 133 5.02 -9.65 24.90
N GLU A 134 4.24 -10.42 24.16
CA GLU A 134 2.81 -10.61 24.35
C GLU A 134 2.46 -12.11 24.28
N ASN A 135 1.30 -12.49 24.80
CA ASN A 135 0.87 -13.90 24.82
C ASN A 135 -0.16 -14.21 23.71
N GLN A 136 -0.49 -15.49 23.51
CA GLN A 136 -1.51 -15.90 22.53
C GLN A 136 -2.85 -15.17 22.71
N GLN A 137 -3.29 -14.94 23.96
CA GLN A 137 -4.57 -14.30 24.24
C GLN A 137 -4.60 -12.84 23.74
N TYR A 138 -3.50 -12.10 23.89
CA TYR A 138 -3.35 -10.75 23.35
C TYR A 138 -3.62 -10.71 21.84
N PHE A 139 -2.95 -11.60 21.09
CA PHE A 139 -3.12 -11.70 19.64
C PHE A 139 -4.50 -12.22 19.23
N GLN A 140 -5.08 -13.14 20.02
CA GLN A 140 -6.44 -13.63 19.76
C GLN A 140 -7.50 -12.55 20.00
N ASP A 141 -7.36 -11.77 21.07
CA ASP A 141 -8.26 -10.67 21.43
C ASP A 141 -8.11 -9.48 20.47
N MET A 142 -6.95 -9.33 19.82
CA MET A 142 -6.76 -8.33 18.77
C MET A 142 -7.74 -8.50 17.61
N TYR A 143 -8.32 -9.69 17.39
CA TYR A 143 -9.38 -9.90 16.41
C TYR A 143 -10.80 -9.61 16.92
N ALA A 144 -10.96 -8.95 18.07
CA ALA A 144 -12.26 -8.62 18.62
C ALA A 144 -13.07 -7.63 17.75
N ASN A 145 -14.39 -7.77 17.79
CA ASN A 145 -15.33 -6.79 17.24
C ASN A 145 -15.73 -5.74 18.29
N SER A 146 -14.73 -5.09 18.87
CA SER A 146 -14.87 -3.91 19.73
C SER A 146 -13.84 -2.87 19.30
N PRO A 147 -14.05 -1.57 19.57
CA PRO A 147 -13.06 -0.53 19.27
C PRO A 147 -11.65 -0.94 19.69
N GLY A 148 -10.69 -0.73 18.80
CA GLY A 148 -9.30 -1.17 18.93
C GLY A 148 -9.01 -2.60 18.45
N GLY A 149 -10.02 -3.45 18.25
CA GLY A 149 -9.84 -4.76 17.61
C GLY A 149 -9.91 -4.67 16.08
N LEU A 150 -9.17 -5.54 15.40
CA LEU A 150 -9.05 -5.58 13.93
C LEU A 150 -10.39 -5.93 13.25
N ASP A 151 -11.24 -6.77 13.84
CA ASP A 151 -12.57 -7.03 13.24
C ASP A 151 -13.44 -5.79 13.26
N HIS A 152 -13.39 -5.03 14.35
CA HIS A 152 -14.11 -3.77 14.44
C HIS A 152 -13.54 -2.74 13.47
N TYR A 153 -12.22 -2.56 13.45
CA TYR A 153 -11.54 -1.61 12.56
C TYR A 153 -11.89 -1.87 11.10
N TRP A 154 -11.67 -3.10 10.60
CA TRP A 154 -11.92 -3.42 9.20
C TRP A 154 -13.39 -3.34 8.82
N ARG A 155 -14.33 -3.57 9.75
CA ARG A 155 -15.76 -3.30 9.53
C ARG A 155 -16.05 -1.81 9.44
N GLU A 156 -15.48 -1.00 10.33
CA GLU A 156 -15.73 0.45 10.37
C GLU A 156 -15.21 1.13 9.11
N VAL A 157 -13.95 0.91 8.74
CA VAL A 157 -13.34 1.57 7.57
C VAL A 157 -13.93 1.13 6.23
N SER A 158 -14.51 -0.08 6.18
CA SER A 158 -15.10 -0.66 4.97
C SER A 158 -16.62 -0.55 4.87
N TYR A 159 -17.30 0.15 5.78
CA TYR A 159 -18.76 0.21 5.82
C TYR A 159 -19.41 -1.19 5.92
N ASN A 160 -18.83 -2.06 6.74
CA ASN A 160 -19.18 -3.48 6.91
C ASN A 160 -19.01 -4.35 5.66
N LYS A 161 -18.29 -3.90 4.63
CA LYS A 161 -17.99 -4.72 3.44
C LYS A 161 -17.00 -5.83 3.75
N VAL A 162 -16.11 -5.62 4.73
CA VAL A 162 -15.11 -6.57 5.19
C VAL A 162 -15.28 -6.86 6.68
N ASN A 163 -14.89 -8.06 7.08
CA ASN A 163 -14.62 -8.44 8.46
C ASN A 163 -13.52 -9.50 8.48
N VAL A 164 -12.95 -9.77 9.65
CA VAL A 164 -11.90 -10.79 9.83
C VAL A 164 -12.41 -11.97 10.67
N VAL A 165 -13.72 -12.24 10.63
CA VAL A 165 -14.31 -13.40 11.31
C VAL A 165 -13.68 -14.69 10.78
N GLY A 166 -13.37 -15.61 11.71
CA GLY A 166 -12.61 -16.82 11.43
C GLY A 166 -11.11 -16.67 11.68
N SER A 167 -10.65 -15.46 12.04
CA SER A 167 -9.26 -15.25 12.42
C SER A 167 -8.92 -15.89 13.76
N ILE A 168 -7.71 -16.45 13.84
CA ILE A 168 -7.20 -17.11 15.04
C ILE A 168 -5.77 -16.65 15.33
N ALA A 169 -5.32 -16.85 16.57
CA ALA A 169 -3.92 -16.74 16.95
C ALA A 169 -3.42 -18.04 17.57
N ILE A 170 -2.19 -18.44 17.24
CA ILE A 170 -1.48 -19.53 17.91
C ILE A 170 -0.35 -18.99 18.78
N ASP A 171 0.01 -19.78 19.80
CA ASP A 171 1.05 -19.41 20.76
C ASP A 171 2.46 -19.44 20.13
N TRP A 172 3.46 -19.00 20.90
CA TRP A 172 4.85 -18.92 20.45
C TRP A 172 5.42 -20.25 19.98
N ILE A 173 5.93 -20.24 18.75
CA ILE A 173 6.66 -21.35 18.14
C ILE A 173 8.14 -21.00 18.00
N ASN A 174 9.03 -21.97 18.23
CA ASN A 174 10.46 -21.72 18.09
C ASN A 174 10.88 -21.81 16.63
N LEU A 175 11.44 -20.74 16.10
CA LEU A 175 12.18 -20.76 14.84
C LEU A 175 13.45 -21.59 14.99
N PRO A 176 13.91 -22.28 13.92
CA PRO A 176 15.07 -23.17 13.99
C PRO A 176 16.41 -22.44 14.16
N SER A 177 16.48 -21.14 13.84
CA SER A 177 17.74 -20.37 13.81
C SER A 177 17.71 -19.13 14.71
N THR A 178 18.87 -18.50 14.88
CA THR A 178 19.03 -17.27 15.66
C THR A 178 18.47 -16.06 14.92
N GLN A 179 18.15 -14.97 15.63
CA GLN A 179 17.70 -13.71 15.00
C GLN A 179 18.64 -13.26 13.87
N THR A 180 19.94 -13.32 14.12
CA THR A 180 20.98 -12.90 13.16
C THR A 180 21.11 -13.76 11.91
N THR A 181 20.50 -14.96 11.90
CA THR A 181 20.40 -15.78 10.70
C THR A 181 19.37 -15.21 9.72
N TYR A 182 18.27 -14.67 10.25
CA TYR A 182 17.20 -14.08 9.46
C TYR A 182 17.45 -12.59 9.17
N VAL A 183 18.09 -11.89 10.11
CA VAL A 183 18.26 -10.44 10.05
C VAL A 183 19.71 -10.10 10.36
N SER A 184 20.48 -9.76 9.33
CA SER A 184 21.92 -9.53 9.49
C SER A 184 22.26 -8.34 10.39
N THR A 185 21.40 -7.31 10.39
CA THR A 185 21.58 -6.07 11.16
C THR A 185 20.30 -5.69 11.92
N PRO A 186 19.93 -6.40 13.01
CA PRO A 186 18.67 -6.16 13.68
C PRO A 186 18.46 -4.70 14.10
N GLY A 187 17.26 -4.16 13.82
CA GLY A 187 16.89 -2.77 14.10
C GLY A 187 17.44 -1.73 13.11
N SER A 188 18.09 -2.13 12.00
CA SER A 188 18.66 -1.20 11.03
C SER A 188 18.74 -1.77 9.61
N GLY A 189 18.72 -0.88 8.62
CA GLY A 189 18.74 -1.26 7.20
C GLY A 189 17.47 -2.01 6.80
N THR A 190 17.51 -2.66 5.64
CA THR A 190 16.39 -3.40 5.04
C THR A 190 16.79 -4.84 4.72
N THR A 191 17.48 -5.49 5.66
CA THR A 191 18.23 -6.74 5.42
C THR A 191 17.54 -7.99 5.96
N ALA A 192 16.29 -7.91 6.41
CA ALA A 192 15.54 -9.09 6.83
C ALA A 192 15.31 -10.04 5.63
N ASP A 193 15.69 -11.31 5.79
CA ASP A 193 15.30 -12.37 4.85
C ASP A 193 13.85 -12.79 5.16
N LEU A 194 12.91 -11.98 4.65
CA LEU A 194 11.47 -12.20 4.79
C LEU A 194 11.04 -13.57 4.25
N SER A 195 11.80 -14.12 3.29
CA SER A 195 11.53 -15.43 2.72
C SER A 195 11.87 -16.56 3.66
N LEU A 196 13.02 -16.48 4.30
CA LEU A 196 13.42 -17.44 5.31
C LEU A 196 12.54 -17.31 6.56
N LEU A 197 12.21 -16.09 6.99
CA LEU A 197 11.26 -15.84 8.09
C LEU A 197 9.90 -16.47 7.81
N PHE A 198 9.34 -16.24 6.62
CA PHE A 198 8.04 -16.80 6.24
C PHE A 198 8.06 -18.32 6.23
N THR A 199 9.06 -18.90 5.56
CA THR A 199 9.18 -20.34 5.36
C THR A 199 9.36 -21.05 6.70
N ASP A 200 10.29 -20.58 7.54
CA ASP A 200 10.56 -21.24 8.81
C ASP A 200 9.42 -21.07 9.81
N CYS A 201 8.76 -19.90 9.83
CA CYS A 201 7.63 -19.69 10.73
C CYS A 201 6.41 -20.53 10.33
N THR A 202 6.04 -20.56 9.05
CA THR A 202 4.91 -21.39 8.57
C THR A 202 5.19 -22.88 8.75
N ASN A 203 6.40 -23.36 8.43
CA ASN A 203 6.78 -24.76 8.63
C ASN A 203 6.72 -25.19 10.10
N ALA A 204 7.15 -24.32 11.02
CA ALA A 204 7.09 -24.61 12.46
C ALA A 204 5.65 -24.54 13.01
N ALA A 205 4.76 -23.79 12.36
CA ALA A 205 3.34 -23.69 12.71
C ALA A 205 2.45 -24.78 12.07
N ASP A 206 2.92 -25.46 11.02
CA ASP A 206 2.17 -26.42 10.19
C ASP A 206 1.38 -27.48 10.99
N SER A 207 2.00 -28.04 12.05
CA SER A 207 1.31 -29.04 12.88
C SER A 207 0.18 -28.49 13.77
N MET A 208 0.06 -27.16 13.89
CA MET A 208 -0.89 -26.45 14.75
C MET A 208 -1.96 -25.68 13.97
N VAL A 209 -1.71 -25.37 12.70
CA VAL A 209 -2.59 -24.58 11.84
C VAL A 209 -2.77 -25.31 10.52
N ASP A 210 -4.01 -25.60 10.16
CA ASP A 210 -4.38 -25.95 8.78
C ASP A 210 -4.67 -24.65 8.01
N PHE A 211 -3.70 -24.18 7.24
CA PHE A 211 -3.79 -22.97 6.43
C PHE A 211 -4.90 -23.07 5.36
N SER A 212 -5.30 -24.29 4.98
CA SER A 212 -6.33 -24.55 3.98
C SER A 212 -7.76 -24.40 4.50
N ASP A 213 -7.96 -24.29 5.83
CA ASP A 213 -9.29 -24.14 6.44
C ASP A 213 -9.30 -23.21 7.66
N SER A 214 -9.95 -22.06 7.51
CA SER A 214 -10.23 -21.08 8.57
C SER A 214 -11.44 -21.41 9.44
N GLY A 215 -11.91 -22.66 9.40
CA GLY A 215 -13.07 -23.15 10.16
C GLY A 215 -14.40 -23.03 9.42
N ASN A 216 -14.37 -22.73 8.12
CA ASN A 216 -15.55 -22.59 7.27
C ASN A 216 -15.41 -23.31 5.91
N GLY A 217 -14.38 -24.16 5.75
CA GLY A 217 -14.06 -24.84 4.49
C GLY A 217 -13.34 -23.96 3.47
N GLN A 218 -12.83 -22.78 3.88
CA GLN A 218 -12.02 -21.90 3.05
C GLN A 218 -10.70 -21.59 3.76
N SER A 219 -9.61 -21.57 3.00
CA SER A 219 -8.28 -21.18 3.48
C SER A 219 -8.27 -19.78 4.09
N PHE A 220 -7.40 -19.55 5.08
CA PHE A 220 -7.09 -18.20 5.55
C PHE A 220 -6.70 -17.29 4.38
N VAL A 221 -7.04 -16.02 4.41
CA VAL A 221 -6.63 -15.07 3.37
C VAL A 221 -5.26 -14.48 3.62
N GLY A 222 -4.84 -14.42 4.90
CA GLY A 222 -3.57 -13.84 5.28
C GLY A 222 -2.96 -14.42 6.56
N ILE A 223 -1.69 -14.12 6.76
CA ILE A 223 -0.85 -14.60 7.85
C ILE A 223 -0.16 -13.40 8.49
N ASN A 224 -0.44 -13.14 9.76
CA ASN A 224 0.28 -12.14 10.56
C ASN A 224 1.41 -12.83 11.32
N MET A 225 2.66 -12.55 10.97
CA MET A 225 3.82 -13.11 11.68
C MET A 225 4.27 -12.14 12.76
N MET A 226 4.21 -12.57 14.03
CA MET A 226 4.60 -11.75 15.19
C MET A 226 5.95 -12.21 15.70
N PHE A 227 6.98 -11.36 15.65
CA PHE A 227 8.34 -11.73 16.04
C PHE A 227 8.68 -11.22 17.43
N ASN A 228 9.43 -12.00 18.21
CA ASN A 228 9.75 -11.64 19.60
C ASN A 228 10.88 -10.61 19.77
N ALA A 229 11.45 -10.12 18.67
CA ALA A 229 12.49 -9.11 18.65
C ALA A 229 12.44 -8.29 17.35
N SER A 230 13.22 -7.22 17.30
CA SER A 230 13.35 -6.39 16.10
C SER A 230 13.66 -7.26 14.87
N LEU A 231 13.02 -6.93 13.75
CA LEU A 231 13.50 -7.36 12.45
C LEU A 231 14.64 -6.41 12.06
N ASP A 232 14.60 -5.86 10.86
CA ASP A 232 15.48 -4.77 10.44
C ASP A 232 14.88 -3.42 10.87
N CYS A 233 14.86 -2.41 9.99
CA CYS A 233 14.15 -1.15 10.26
C CYS A 233 12.67 -1.34 10.57
N CYS A 234 12.08 -2.41 10.05
CA CYS A 234 10.75 -2.30 9.50
C CYS A 234 9.77 -3.35 10.04
N ALA A 235 8.51 -2.93 10.10
CA ALA A 235 7.40 -3.84 9.89
C ALA A 235 7.24 -4.01 8.39
N TRP A 236 6.72 -5.17 7.97
CA TRP A 236 6.54 -5.44 6.55
C TRP A 236 5.15 -5.97 6.27
N GLY A 237 4.64 -5.66 5.08
CA GLY A 237 3.30 -6.01 4.64
C GLY A 237 3.25 -6.25 3.15
N GLY A 238 2.37 -7.15 2.71
CA GLY A 238 2.20 -7.43 1.29
C GLY A 238 1.81 -8.87 1.03
N ASN A 239 2.48 -9.48 0.05
CA ASN A 239 2.05 -10.74 -0.51
C ASN A 239 3.20 -11.70 -0.81
N ARG A 240 2.93 -13.00 -0.65
CA ARG A 240 3.88 -14.07 -0.93
C ARG A 240 3.23 -15.23 -1.64
N TRP A 241 3.78 -15.60 -2.80
CA TRP A 241 3.35 -16.80 -3.51
C TRP A 241 3.92 -18.04 -2.82
N ALA A 242 3.06 -18.91 -2.30
CA ALA A 242 3.48 -20.12 -1.59
C ALA A 242 2.40 -21.21 -1.65
N THR A 243 2.83 -22.44 -1.35
CA THR A 243 1.93 -23.59 -1.16
C THR A 243 1.94 -23.96 0.32
N LEU A 244 0.81 -23.82 1.00
CA LEU A 244 0.60 -24.23 2.40
C LEU A 244 -0.60 -25.17 2.44
N ASP A 245 -0.47 -26.33 3.08
CA ASP A 245 -1.53 -27.35 3.16
C ASP A 245 -2.18 -27.70 1.81
N GLY A 246 -1.37 -27.77 0.75
CA GLY A 246 -1.82 -28.06 -0.61
C GLY A 246 -2.54 -26.91 -1.31
N VAL A 247 -2.66 -25.73 -0.70
CA VAL A 247 -3.23 -24.52 -1.30
C VAL A 247 -2.11 -23.62 -1.81
N THR A 248 -1.99 -23.52 -3.14
CA THR A 248 -1.05 -22.61 -3.81
C THR A 248 -1.74 -21.31 -4.20
N LYS A 249 -1.30 -20.19 -3.63
CA LYS A 249 -1.80 -18.86 -3.98
C LYS A 249 -0.83 -17.76 -3.53
N SER A 250 -1.18 -16.52 -3.85
CA SER A 250 -0.60 -15.34 -3.21
C SER A 250 -1.25 -15.18 -1.84
N TRP A 251 -0.52 -15.55 -0.79
CA TRP A 251 -0.93 -15.33 0.60
C TRP A 251 -0.64 -13.88 0.98
N ARG A 252 -1.57 -13.23 1.68
CA ARG A 252 -1.29 -11.94 2.31
C ARG A 252 -0.43 -12.18 3.53
N VAL A 253 0.60 -11.39 3.74
CA VAL A 253 1.56 -11.62 4.83
C VAL A 253 1.95 -10.30 5.45
N THR A 254 2.10 -10.30 6.77
CA THR A 254 2.77 -9.23 7.51
C THR A 254 3.88 -9.80 8.39
N TRP A 255 4.96 -9.04 8.58
CA TRP A 255 6.08 -9.38 9.46
C TRP A 255 6.25 -8.28 10.50
N ASN A 256 5.83 -8.57 11.73
CA ASN A 256 5.63 -7.57 12.76
C ASN A 256 6.64 -7.76 13.90
N PRO A 257 7.65 -6.88 14.03
CA PRO A 257 8.46 -6.81 15.24
C PRO A 257 7.64 -6.27 16.43
N PRO A 258 8.16 -6.32 17.68
CA PRO A 258 7.40 -5.95 18.87
C PRO A 258 6.82 -4.55 18.91
N TRP A 259 7.50 -3.57 18.30
CA TRP A 259 6.97 -2.22 18.22
C TRP A 259 5.76 -2.11 17.29
N ALA A 260 5.64 -3.01 16.31
CA ALA A 260 4.56 -2.97 15.32
C ALA A 260 3.25 -3.50 15.90
N PHE A 261 3.29 -4.64 16.59
CA PHE A 261 2.08 -5.17 17.24
C PHE A 261 1.73 -4.48 18.57
N ALA A 262 2.55 -3.53 19.04
CA ALA A 262 2.20 -2.66 20.16
C ALA A 262 1.23 -1.54 19.77
N ASP A 263 1.08 -1.27 18.46
CA ASP A 263 0.20 -0.26 17.88
C ASP A 263 -0.71 -0.88 16.81
N GLU A 264 -2.03 -0.93 17.05
CA GLU A 264 -2.98 -1.51 16.07
C GLU A 264 -2.93 -0.78 14.72
N ALA A 265 -2.66 0.52 14.71
CA ALA A 265 -2.48 1.30 13.49
C ALA A 265 -1.42 0.73 12.56
N VAL A 266 -0.31 0.19 13.10
CA VAL A 266 0.76 -0.40 12.29
C VAL A 266 0.31 -1.74 11.74
N ILE A 267 -0.32 -2.60 12.55
CA ILE A 267 -0.87 -3.87 12.04
C ILE A 267 -1.90 -3.63 10.94
N SER A 268 -2.76 -2.63 11.10
CA SER A 268 -3.74 -2.24 10.10
C SER A 268 -3.11 -1.65 8.84
N HIS A 269 -1.98 -0.94 8.95
CA HIS A 269 -1.17 -0.49 7.81
C HIS A 269 -0.62 -1.69 7.02
N GLU A 270 0.04 -2.64 7.70
CA GLU A 270 0.63 -3.81 7.03
C GLU A 270 -0.44 -4.74 6.42
N MET A 271 -1.58 -4.89 7.10
CA MET A 271 -2.72 -5.61 6.54
C MET A 271 -3.31 -4.88 5.32
N GLY A 272 -3.27 -3.55 5.29
CA GLY A 272 -3.61 -2.73 4.12
C GLY A 272 -2.74 -3.06 2.90
N HIS A 273 -1.42 -3.19 3.10
CA HIS A 273 -0.51 -3.71 2.07
C HIS A 273 -0.88 -5.13 1.65
N GLY A 274 -1.25 -5.99 2.59
CA GLY A 274 -1.80 -7.32 2.30
C GLY A 274 -3.06 -7.27 1.41
N PHE A 275 -3.94 -6.30 1.61
CA PHE A 275 -5.09 -6.05 0.73
C PHE A 275 -4.73 -5.43 -0.63
N GLY A 276 -3.45 -5.11 -0.86
CA GLY A 276 -2.95 -4.55 -2.12
C GLY A 276 -3.06 -3.04 -2.19
N LEU A 277 -3.10 -2.37 -1.04
CA LEU A 277 -2.98 -0.92 -0.95
C LEU A 277 -1.50 -0.51 -1.00
N PRO A 278 -1.11 0.42 -1.88
CA PRO A 278 0.16 1.12 -1.75
C PRO A 278 0.09 2.17 -0.61
N HIS A 279 1.21 2.81 -0.33
CA HIS A 279 1.20 4.02 0.48
C HIS A 279 0.37 5.14 -0.16
N ALA A 280 -0.16 6.02 0.69
CA ALA A 280 -0.64 7.35 0.32
C ALA A 280 0.43 8.39 0.68
N ASN A 281 0.41 9.56 0.05
CA ASN A 281 1.40 10.61 0.30
C ASN A 281 0.78 12.02 0.30
N ASN A 282 1.60 13.07 0.34
CA ASN A 282 1.24 14.47 0.18
C ASN A 282 1.83 15.08 -1.11
N SER A 283 1.66 16.39 -1.27
CA SER A 283 2.07 17.13 -2.47
C SER A 283 3.47 17.76 -2.40
N ASP A 284 4.29 17.43 -1.39
CA ASP A 284 5.60 18.05 -1.19
C ASP A 284 6.71 17.55 -2.15
N GLN A 285 6.41 16.48 -2.90
CA GLN A 285 7.27 15.87 -3.93
C GLN A 285 8.55 15.24 -3.38
N ASP A 286 8.61 14.92 -2.09
CA ASP A 286 9.69 14.13 -1.54
C ASP A 286 9.43 12.62 -1.74
N SER A 287 10.25 11.77 -1.11
CA SER A 287 10.16 10.31 -1.21
C SER A 287 9.65 9.64 0.06
N SER A 288 9.34 10.40 1.10
CA SER A 288 8.69 9.91 2.30
C SER A 288 7.21 9.75 1.99
N PRO A 289 6.57 8.62 2.34
CA PRO A 289 5.12 8.50 2.27
C PRO A 289 4.42 8.84 3.59
N TYR A 290 5.14 9.11 4.68
CA TYR A 290 4.55 9.23 6.02
C TYR A 290 4.17 10.66 6.38
N ASP A 291 3.65 11.40 5.40
CA ASP A 291 3.52 12.85 5.48
C ASP A 291 2.06 13.31 5.57
N SER A 292 1.09 12.38 5.51
CA SER A 292 -0.33 12.68 5.69
C SER A 292 -0.88 12.09 6.98
N PRO A 293 -1.38 12.92 7.92
CA PRO A 293 -2.07 12.43 9.11
C PRO A 293 -3.50 11.95 8.81
N TRP A 294 -3.96 11.97 7.56
CA TRP A 294 -5.33 11.65 7.17
C TRP A 294 -5.54 10.22 6.66
N ASP A 295 -4.47 9.45 6.49
CA ASP A 295 -4.53 8.08 5.98
C ASP A 295 -3.67 7.15 6.83
N VAL A 296 -4.20 5.96 7.17
CA VAL A 296 -3.40 4.93 7.82
C VAL A 296 -2.29 4.43 6.91
N MET A 297 -2.49 4.42 5.58
CA MET A 297 -1.48 4.06 4.57
C MET A 297 -0.44 5.18 4.34
N SER A 298 -0.44 6.21 5.17
CA SER A 298 0.60 7.24 5.26
C SER A 298 1.09 7.29 6.71
N ALA A 299 0.90 8.38 7.44
CA ALA A 299 1.31 8.50 8.83
C ALA A 299 0.37 7.75 9.79
N ALA A 300 0.45 6.42 9.84
CA ALA A 300 -0.46 5.53 10.56
C ALA A 300 -0.75 5.96 12.02
N THR A 301 0.30 6.30 12.77
CA THR A 301 0.21 6.58 14.22
C THR A 301 0.13 8.07 14.57
N SER A 302 0.40 8.99 13.64
CA SER A 302 0.28 10.45 13.86
C SER A 302 -1.17 10.83 14.05
N TYR A 303 -1.51 11.71 15.02
CA TYR A 303 -2.91 12.10 15.29
C TYR A 303 -3.90 10.92 15.54
N ALA A 304 -3.40 9.70 15.75
CA ALA A 304 -4.21 8.53 16.06
C ALA A 304 -4.90 8.65 17.43
N VAL A 305 -6.00 7.93 17.58
CA VAL A 305 -6.64 7.70 18.88
C VAL A 305 -5.74 6.81 19.74
N ASN A 306 -5.68 7.09 21.05
CA ASN A 306 -4.95 6.24 21.99
C ASN A 306 -5.88 5.16 22.53
N ASP A 307 -5.37 3.94 22.56
CA ASP A 307 -5.95 2.78 23.23
C ASP A 307 -5.01 2.27 24.33
N VAL A 308 -5.59 1.72 25.39
CA VAL A 308 -4.83 1.27 26.56
C VAL A 308 -4.20 -0.11 26.39
N VAL A 309 -4.67 -0.91 25.43
CA VAL A 309 -4.21 -2.26 25.12
C VAL A 309 -3.39 -2.26 23.82
N TYR A 310 -3.88 -1.58 22.79
CA TYR A 310 -3.34 -1.63 21.43
C TYR A 310 -2.68 -0.33 20.97
N GLY A 311 -2.23 0.51 21.92
CA GLY A 311 -1.40 1.67 21.65
C GLY A 311 -2.11 2.73 20.79
N ARG A 312 -1.69 2.90 19.55
CA ARG A 312 -2.27 3.85 18.59
C ARG A 312 -3.24 3.11 17.66
N LEU A 313 -4.47 3.61 17.54
CA LEU A 313 -5.49 3.04 16.64
C LEU A 313 -5.40 3.61 15.23
N GLY A 314 -5.55 2.75 14.22
CA GLY A 314 -5.54 3.12 12.82
C GLY A 314 -6.68 4.04 12.47
N LYS A 315 -6.41 5.09 11.70
CA LYS A 315 -7.43 5.98 11.13
C LYS A 315 -8.00 5.41 9.83
N HIS A 316 -9.02 6.06 9.27
CA HIS A 316 -9.59 5.62 8.00
C HIS A 316 -8.58 5.78 6.84
N ILE A 317 -8.60 4.84 5.90
CA ILE A 317 -7.95 4.97 4.60
C ILE A 317 -8.68 5.99 3.72
N ASN A 318 -7.95 6.64 2.80
CA ASN A 318 -8.54 7.62 1.88
C ASN A 318 -9.57 6.99 0.91
N SER A 319 -10.42 7.84 0.35
CA SER A 319 -11.49 7.41 -0.57
C SER A 319 -11.00 6.71 -1.84
N TYR A 320 -9.82 7.04 -2.36
CA TYR A 320 -9.24 6.27 -3.48
C TYR A 320 -8.97 4.82 -3.09
N HIS A 321 -8.38 4.58 -1.92
CA HIS A 321 -8.11 3.24 -1.40
C HIS A 321 -9.42 2.49 -1.08
N LYS A 322 -10.43 3.15 -0.53
CA LYS A 322 -11.76 2.54 -0.34
C LYS A 322 -12.42 2.14 -1.66
N ASP A 323 -12.40 3.01 -2.66
CA ASP A 323 -12.99 2.73 -3.98
C ASP A 323 -12.27 1.55 -4.66
N ARG A 324 -10.93 1.56 -4.58
CA ARG A 324 -10.06 0.51 -5.11
C ARG A 324 -10.37 -0.88 -4.54
N LEU A 325 -10.73 -0.96 -3.26
CA LEU A 325 -11.07 -2.22 -2.60
C LEU A 325 -12.53 -2.65 -2.82
N GLY A 326 -13.30 -1.87 -3.58
CA GLY A 326 -14.71 -2.15 -3.85
C GLY A 326 -15.63 -1.80 -2.67
N TRP A 327 -15.24 -0.85 -1.82
CA TRP A 327 -16.02 -0.49 -0.62
C TRP A 327 -17.02 0.64 -0.86
N TYR A 328 -16.98 1.25 -2.04
CA TYR A 328 -18.00 2.18 -2.49
C TYR A 328 -18.87 1.56 -3.58
N GLU A 329 -20.18 1.68 -3.39
CA GLU A 329 -21.14 1.44 -4.45
C GLU A 329 -21.16 2.64 -5.42
N LEU A 330 -21.69 2.46 -6.63
CA LEU A 330 -21.86 3.59 -7.56
C LEU A 330 -22.73 4.71 -6.98
N SER A 331 -23.70 4.38 -6.11
CA SER A 331 -24.55 5.38 -5.43
C SER A 331 -23.81 6.17 -4.35
N ASP A 332 -22.67 5.68 -3.86
CA ASP A 332 -21.88 6.36 -2.84
C ASP A 332 -21.04 7.51 -3.45
N LYS A 333 -20.97 7.61 -4.78
CA LYS A 333 -20.01 8.45 -5.51
C LYS A 333 -20.71 9.41 -6.48
N LEU A 334 -20.30 10.68 -6.45
CA LEU A 334 -20.49 11.56 -7.61
C LEU A 334 -19.26 11.42 -8.53
N ILE A 335 -19.46 11.10 -9.81
CA ILE A 335 -18.37 11.01 -10.80
C ILE A 335 -18.58 12.08 -11.87
N LEU A 336 -17.61 12.97 -12.01
CA LEU A 336 -17.59 14.03 -13.03
C LEU A 336 -16.31 13.92 -13.88
N THR A 337 -16.29 14.61 -15.01
CA THR A 337 -15.11 14.75 -15.86
C THR A 337 -14.95 16.19 -16.33
N THR A 338 -13.72 16.68 -16.40
CA THR A 338 -13.43 18.09 -16.66
C THR A 338 -13.67 18.53 -18.10
N ASN A 339 -13.93 17.61 -19.03
CA ASN A 339 -14.31 17.93 -20.41
C ASN A 339 -15.81 18.17 -20.61
N VAL A 340 -16.60 18.18 -19.53
CA VAL A 340 -18.05 18.47 -19.56
C VAL A 340 -18.36 19.56 -18.54
N ASN A 341 -18.83 20.71 -19.02
CA ASN A 341 -19.24 21.79 -18.12
C ASN A 341 -20.36 21.30 -17.18
N SER A 342 -20.22 21.60 -15.90
CA SER A 342 -21.18 21.20 -14.89
C SER A 342 -21.10 22.09 -13.66
N ASP A 343 -22.20 22.14 -12.91
CA ASP A 343 -22.32 22.88 -11.66
C ASP A 343 -23.18 22.03 -10.72
N ASN A 344 -22.54 21.38 -9.77
CA ASN A 344 -23.16 20.40 -8.89
C ASN A 344 -22.99 20.82 -7.43
N THR A 345 -24.08 20.99 -6.71
CA THR A 345 -24.08 21.11 -5.25
C THR A 345 -24.49 19.78 -4.63
N ILE A 346 -23.64 19.21 -3.79
CA ILE A 346 -23.86 17.92 -3.13
C ILE A 346 -23.47 17.98 -1.66
N ILE A 347 -24.02 17.06 -0.87
CA ILE A 347 -23.53 16.76 0.48
C ILE A 347 -22.62 15.54 0.39
N ILE A 348 -21.44 15.64 1.01
CA ILE A 348 -20.56 14.51 1.26
C ILE A 348 -20.51 14.30 2.78
N ASP A 349 -21.01 13.15 3.23
CA ASP A 349 -20.93 12.74 4.63
C ASP A 349 -19.54 12.20 4.98
N GLU A 350 -19.20 12.24 6.26
CA GLU A 350 -17.88 11.89 6.76
C GLU A 350 -17.53 10.41 6.54
N THR A 351 -16.24 10.15 6.36
CA THR A 351 -15.74 8.79 6.07
C THR A 351 -16.03 7.76 7.17
N SER A 352 -16.31 8.19 8.40
CA SER A 352 -16.61 7.31 9.54
C SER A 352 -18.08 6.93 9.64
N LEU A 353 -18.96 7.58 8.88
CA LEU A 353 -20.39 7.30 8.91
C LEU A 353 -20.72 6.00 8.16
N LEU A 354 -21.13 4.97 8.91
CA LEU A 354 -21.39 3.63 8.38
C LEU A 354 -22.46 3.58 7.27
N SER A 355 -23.49 4.41 7.38
CA SER A 355 -24.60 4.45 6.44
C SER A 355 -25.10 5.87 6.26
N THR A 356 -25.30 6.25 5.01
CA THR A 356 -25.84 7.54 4.61
C THR A 356 -26.70 7.37 3.35
N THR A 357 -27.57 8.35 3.10
CA THR A 357 -28.27 8.54 1.82
C THR A 357 -27.61 9.59 0.94
N GLU A 358 -26.64 10.32 1.49
CA GLU A 358 -25.81 11.30 0.79
C GLU A 358 -24.58 10.60 0.17
N TYR A 359 -23.74 11.37 -0.54
CA TYR A 359 -22.51 10.82 -1.10
C TYR A 359 -21.45 10.60 -0.01
N LYS A 360 -20.56 9.64 -0.23
CA LYS A 360 -19.36 9.41 0.60
C LYS A 360 -18.09 10.00 -0.03
N MET A 361 -18.10 10.22 -1.35
CA MET A 361 -17.02 10.89 -2.06
C MET A 361 -17.49 11.50 -3.38
N ALA A 362 -16.66 12.38 -3.94
CA ALA A 362 -16.72 12.77 -5.34
C ALA A 362 -15.40 12.45 -6.05
N GLN A 363 -15.48 12.01 -7.31
CA GLN A 363 -14.34 11.75 -8.19
C GLN A 363 -14.43 12.65 -9.42
N ILE A 364 -13.36 13.42 -9.67
CA ILE A 364 -13.30 14.34 -10.81
C ILE A 364 -12.19 13.88 -11.76
N ILE A 365 -12.56 13.30 -12.89
CA ILE A 365 -11.64 12.74 -13.89
C ILE A 365 -11.10 13.84 -14.80
N LEU A 366 -9.78 14.01 -14.82
CA LEU A 366 -9.08 15.00 -15.61
C LEU A 366 -8.80 14.51 -17.04
N VAL A 367 -8.44 15.43 -17.93
CA VAL A 367 -8.21 15.12 -19.36
C VAL A 367 -7.01 14.18 -19.56
N ASP A 368 -6.00 14.26 -18.69
CA ASP A 368 -4.80 13.41 -18.75
C ASP A 368 -5.03 11.99 -18.16
N GLY A 369 -6.23 11.73 -17.62
CA GLY A 369 -6.60 10.47 -17.00
C GLY A 369 -6.27 10.35 -15.51
N SER A 370 -5.55 11.31 -14.92
CA SER A 370 -5.50 11.47 -13.47
C SER A 370 -6.84 11.99 -12.95
N PHE A 371 -7.06 11.97 -11.64
CA PHE A 371 -8.33 12.43 -11.07
C PHE A 371 -8.16 12.97 -9.66
N TYR A 372 -9.11 13.82 -9.24
CA TYR A 372 -9.26 14.19 -7.84
C TYR A 372 -10.24 13.26 -7.15
N THR A 373 -9.96 12.88 -5.90
CA THR A 373 -10.98 12.36 -4.98
C THR A 373 -11.20 13.35 -3.86
N ILE A 374 -12.48 13.63 -3.57
CA ILE A 374 -12.91 14.56 -2.55
C ILE A 374 -13.66 13.76 -1.48
N GLU A 375 -13.24 13.89 -0.23
CA GLU A 375 -13.89 13.25 0.91
C GLU A 375 -14.03 14.23 2.07
N THR A 376 -14.84 13.90 3.07
CA THR A 376 -14.94 14.71 4.29
C THR A 376 -14.53 13.91 5.51
N ARG A 377 -13.86 14.60 6.44
CA ARG A 377 -13.33 14.03 7.67
C ARG A 377 -13.83 14.85 8.85
N LYS A 378 -14.21 14.19 9.94
CA LYS A 378 -14.62 14.84 11.19
C LYS A 378 -13.93 14.19 12.40
N LYS A 379 -13.63 15.01 13.40
CA LYS A 379 -13.03 14.61 14.69
C LYS A 379 -14.04 13.90 15.58
N THR A 380 -14.42 12.70 15.19
CA THR A 380 -15.43 11.90 15.89
C THR A 380 -15.16 10.41 15.73
N GLY A 381 -16.01 9.57 16.31
CA GLY A 381 -15.92 8.12 16.17
C GLY A 381 -14.74 7.51 16.94
N ASN A 382 -14.46 6.24 16.64
CA ASN A 382 -13.46 5.46 17.38
C ASN A 382 -12.04 5.68 16.87
N TYR A 383 -11.91 5.97 15.57
CA TYR A 383 -10.63 6.00 14.87
C TYR A 383 -10.26 7.41 14.36
N GLU A 384 -11.23 8.31 14.22
CA GLU A 384 -11.04 9.65 13.67
C GLU A 384 -11.05 10.77 14.74
N ALA A 385 -11.33 10.47 16.01
CA ALA A 385 -11.55 11.50 17.05
C ALA A 385 -10.35 12.44 17.29
N ASN A 386 -9.14 12.01 16.92
CA ASN A 386 -7.91 12.76 17.11
C ASN A 386 -7.32 13.37 15.82
N ILE A 387 -7.96 13.20 14.64
CA ILE A 387 -7.49 13.82 13.39
C ILE A 387 -7.40 15.35 13.54
N VAL A 388 -6.73 16.00 12.60
CA VAL A 388 -6.31 17.41 12.73
C VAL A 388 -7.49 18.34 12.98
N ASP A 389 -8.47 18.37 12.06
CA ASP A 389 -9.70 19.15 12.15
C ASP A 389 -10.86 18.51 11.35
N ASN A 390 -12.06 19.06 11.47
CA ASN A 390 -13.15 18.78 10.52
C ASN A 390 -12.86 19.52 9.21
N ALA A 391 -12.79 18.81 8.09
CA ALA A 391 -12.49 19.43 6.80
C ALA A 391 -12.98 18.57 5.62
N VAL A 392 -13.09 19.23 4.47
CA VAL A 392 -13.04 18.56 3.17
C VAL A 392 -11.57 18.30 2.85
N ILE A 393 -11.23 17.08 2.44
CA ILE A 393 -9.86 16.68 2.06
C ILE A 393 -9.87 16.25 0.60
N ILE A 394 -8.92 16.77 -0.17
CA ILE A 394 -8.81 16.53 -1.62
C ILE A 394 -7.49 15.80 -1.88
N HIS A 395 -7.56 14.69 -2.61
CA HIS A 395 -6.37 13.98 -3.10
C HIS A 395 -6.28 14.06 -4.62
N HIS A 396 -5.09 14.32 -5.15
CA HIS A 396 -4.76 14.11 -6.55
C HIS A 396 -4.24 12.70 -6.75
N VAL A 397 -4.94 11.93 -7.58
CA VAL A 397 -4.64 10.55 -7.86
C VAL A 397 -4.04 10.37 -9.23
N VAL A 398 -2.80 9.89 -9.26
CA VAL A 398 -2.11 9.45 -10.47
C VAL A 398 -1.80 7.97 -10.32
N THR A 399 -2.59 7.12 -10.96
CA THR A 399 -2.50 5.66 -10.80
C THR A 399 -1.19 5.02 -11.26
N GLY A 400 -0.30 5.78 -11.90
CA GLY A 400 1.05 5.33 -12.28
C GLY A 400 2.15 5.71 -11.29
N ARG A 401 1.85 6.47 -10.23
CA ARG A 401 2.81 6.72 -9.14
C ARG A 401 2.94 5.49 -8.25
N GLN A 402 4.10 5.33 -7.61
CA GLN A 402 4.29 4.31 -6.58
C GLN A 402 3.31 4.51 -5.41
N GLU A 403 3.09 5.78 -5.02
CA GLU A 403 2.04 6.22 -4.10
C GLU A 403 0.97 6.97 -4.91
N PRO A 404 -0.12 6.32 -5.36
CA PRO A 404 -1.05 6.92 -6.30
C PRO A 404 -1.78 8.16 -5.79
N SER A 405 -2.12 8.17 -4.50
CA SER A 405 -3.00 9.16 -3.87
C SER A 405 -2.18 10.17 -3.08
N TRP A 406 -2.11 11.41 -3.56
CA TRP A 406 -1.40 12.50 -2.89
C TRP A 406 -2.40 13.51 -2.37
N VAL A 407 -2.42 13.77 -1.05
CA VAL A 407 -3.24 14.85 -0.50
C VAL A 407 -2.75 16.20 -1.04
N ILE A 408 -3.67 17.05 -1.47
CA ILE A 408 -3.37 18.39 -1.97
C ILE A 408 -3.05 19.30 -0.79
N ASP A 409 -2.04 20.16 -0.97
CA ASP A 409 -1.72 21.26 -0.08
C ASP A 409 -1.56 22.53 -0.93
N GLU A 410 -2.30 23.59 -0.61
CA GLU A 410 -2.22 24.86 -1.33
C GLU A 410 -1.06 25.77 -0.87
N GLU A 411 -0.36 25.42 0.21
CA GLU A 411 0.84 26.15 0.64
C GLU A 411 1.95 26.10 -0.42
N GLN A 412 2.80 27.14 -0.44
CA GLN A 412 3.89 27.29 -1.40
C GLN A 412 5.21 27.62 -0.68
N PRO A 413 6.13 26.65 -0.54
CA PRO A 413 6.00 25.24 -0.95
C PRO A 413 4.97 24.49 -0.08
N PRO A 414 4.43 23.35 -0.55
CA PRO A 414 3.67 22.43 0.29
C PRO A 414 4.44 22.05 1.55
N ALA A 415 3.71 21.82 2.65
CA ALA A 415 4.28 21.41 3.91
C ALA A 415 4.79 19.97 3.85
N ASN A 416 5.93 19.71 4.50
CA ASN A 416 6.48 18.36 4.66
C ASN A 416 5.56 17.41 5.44
N PHE A 417 4.57 17.93 6.16
CA PHE A 417 3.60 17.13 6.88
C PHE A 417 2.25 17.84 6.79
N SER A 418 1.24 17.15 6.29
CA SER A 418 -0.05 17.68 5.86
C SER A 418 -1.05 17.86 6.99
N ASP A 419 -0.62 18.46 8.10
CA ASP A 419 -1.47 18.86 9.24
C ASP A 419 -1.76 20.37 9.29
N ASN A 420 -1.46 21.08 8.21
CA ASN A 420 -1.63 22.52 8.06
C ASN A 420 -2.99 22.91 7.43
N GLU A 421 -3.33 24.20 7.51
CA GLU A 421 -4.59 24.72 6.97
C GLU A 421 -4.67 24.62 5.44
N GLY A 422 -3.54 24.61 4.72
CA GLY A 422 -3.53 24.48 3.26
C GLY A 422 -4.01 23.12 2.72
N VAL A 423 -4.21 22.14 3.60
CA VAL A 423 -4.73 20.80 3.29
C VAL A 423 -6.22 20.68 3.66
N MET A 424 -6.73 21.60 4.47
CA MET A 424 -8.05 21.52 5.09
C MET A 424 -8.99 22.57 4.51
N TRP A 425 -9.78 22.20 3.49
CA TRP A 425 -10.80 23.11 2.96
C TRP A 425 -11.99 23.21 3.92
N LYS A 426 -12.19 24.40 4.47
CA LYS A 426 -13.23 24.76 5.44
C LYS A 426 -14.30 25.64 4.79
N VAL A 427 -15.40 25.83 5.52
CA VAL A 427 -16.56 26.60 5.05
C VAL A 427 -16.16 28.00 4.58
N GLY A 428 -16.51 28.32 3.33
CA GLY A 428 -16.20 29.58 2.67
C GLY A 428 -14.93 29.55 1.82
N GLU A 429 -14.16 28.46 1.84
CA GLU A 429 -12.94 28.30 1.05
C GLU A 429 -13.22 27.60 -0.29
N THR A 430 -12.27 27.74 -1.22
CA THR A 430 -12.42 27.22 -2.58
C THR A 430 -11.09 26.69 -3.09
N PHE A 431 -11.05 25.39 -3.39
CA PHE A 431 -9.98 24.81 -4.20
C PHE A 431 -10.17 25.21 -5.67
N THR A 432 -9.11 25.61 -6.35
CA THR A 432 -9.15 25.98 -7.77
C THR A 432 -8.01 25.32 -8.54
N ASP A 433 -8.35 24.61 -9.61
CA ASP A 433 -7.41 24.18 -10.65
C ASP A 433 -7.80 24.82 -11.98
N LEU A 434 -7.17 25.97 -12.26
CA LEU A 434 -7.40 26.74 -13.49
C LEU A 434 -6.98 25.98 -14.75
N SER A 435 -6.04 25.05 -14.66
CA SER A 435 -5.57 24.30 -15.83
C SER A 435 -6.60 23.29 -16.30
N ASN A 436 -7.45 22.82 -15.37
CA ASN A 436 -8.54 21.89 -15.63
C ASN A 436 -9.93 22.54 -15.52
N SER A 437 -10.01 23.88 -15.43
CA SER A 437 -11.29 24.61 -15.37
C SER A 437 -12.19 24.15 -14.23
N LEU A 438 -11.60 23.81 -13.08
CA LEU A 438 -12.27 23.21 -11.93
C LEU A 438 -12.21 24.14 -10.71
N SER A 439 -13.34 24.34 -10.06
CA SER A 439 -13.41 24.88 -8.69
C SER A 439 -14.28 24.01 -7.78
N ILE A 440 -13.89 23.93 -6.51
CA ILE A 440 -14.61 23.20 -5.46
C ILE A 440 -14.79 24.14 -4.28
N GLU A 441 -16.01 24.58 -4.04
CA GLU A 441 -16.38 25.50 -2.97
C GLU A 441 -16.95 24.71 -1.79
N VAL A 442 -16.49 24.98 -0.57
CA VAL A 442 -17.08 24.41 0.66
C VAL A 442 -18.14 25.38 1.17
N LEU A 443 -19.42 25.03 1.01
CA LEU A 443 -20.54 25.94 1.26
C LEU A 443 -20.96 25.98 2.73
N SER A 444 -21.10 24.80 3.35
CA SER A 444 -21.53 24.70 4.73
C SER A 444 -21.09 23.37 5.37
N GLU A 445 -20.92 23.37 6.69
CA GLU A 445 -20.75 22.14 7.47
C GLU A 445 -22.13 21.61 7.87
N THR A 446 -22.37 20.33 7.60
CA THR A 446 -23.59 19.63 8.05
C THR A 446 -23.32 18.90 9.38
N THR A 447 -24.35 18.26 9.94
CA THR A 447 -24.12 17.42 11.14
C THR A 447 -23.09 16.33 10.86
N ASN A 448 -23.18 15.70 9.69
CA ASN A 448 -22.43 14.49 9.34
C ASN A 448 -21.33 14.72 8.30
N GLY A 449 -21.13 15.91 7.78
CA GLY A 449 -20.16 16.15 6.71
C GLY A 449 -20.19 17.60 6.23
N PHE A 450 -20.08 17.81 4.92
CA PHE A 450 -20.06 19.14 4.31
C PHE A 450 -20.91 19.17 3.05
N GLU A 451 -21.57 20.31 2.81
CA GLU A 451 -22.15 20.66 1.52
C GLU A 451 -21.08 21.37 0.69
N ILE A 452 -20.82 20.87 -0.51
CA ILE A 452 -19.84 21.42 -1.44
C ILE A 452 -20.49 21.72 -2.78
N ARG A 453 -19.90 22.66 -3.53
CA ARG A 453 -20.25 22.95 -4.91
C ARG A 453 -19.05 22.71 -5.81
N ILE A 454 -19.24 21.90 -6.84
CA ILE A 454 -18.21 21.55 -7.81
C ILE A 454 -18.60 22.17 -9.15
N ILE A 455 -17.75 23.06 -9.64
CA ILE A 455 -17.96 23.78 -10.90
C ILE A 455 -16.86 23.36 -11.86
N ILE A 456 -17.27 22.90 -13.04
CA ILE A 456 -16.40 22.66 -14.18
C ILE A 456 -16.90 23.62 -15.25
N ASP A 457 -16.16 24.67 -15.54
CA ASP A 457 -16.55 25.65 -16.55
C ASP A 457 -15.34 26.18 -17.29
N ASP A 458 -15.44 26.20 -18.62
CA ASP A 458 -14.35 26.56 -19.53
C ASP A 458 -14.09 28.08 -19.45
N LEU A 459 -13.41 28.50 -18.37
CA LEU A 459 -13.04 29.89 -18.10
C LEU A 459 -12.15 30.48 -19.21
N ILE A 460 -11.65 29.64 -20.12
CA ILE A 460 -10.77 30.03 -21.24
C ILE A 460 -11.47 30.97 -22.24
N PHE A 461 -12.81 31.03 -22.28
CA PHE A 461 -13.53 31.90 -23.23
C PHE A 461 -14.27 33.11 -22.63
N GLU A 462 -14.22 33.33 -21.31
CA GLU A 462 -14.98 34.46 -20.72
C GLU A 462 -14.44 35.85 -21.10
N ASN A 463 -13.19 35.94 -21.56
CA ASN A 463 -12.67 37.14 -22.21
C ASN A 463 -12.36 36.86 -23.67
N SER A 464 -13.43 36.87 -24.47
CA SER A 464 -13.38 37.20 -25.90
C SER A 464 -12.23 38.17 -26.18
N PHE A 465 -11.16 37.70 -26.81
CA PHE A 465 -10.16 38.59 -27.41
C PHE A 465 -10.87 39.36 -28.54
N GLU A 466 -11.59 40.43 -28.20
CA GLU A 466 -11.87 41.50 -29.15
C GLU A 466 -10.52 42.13 -29.50
N SER A 467 -9.95 41.69 -30.62
CA SER A 467 -8.89 42.41 -31.30
C SER A 467 -9.39 43.84 -31.54
N PRO A 468 -8.74 44.88 -31.00
CA PRO A 468 -9.00 46.23 -31.47
C PRO A 468 -8.47 46.31 -32.91
N LEU A 469 -9.36 46.71 -33.82
CA LEU A 469 -9.07 47.11 -35.19
C LEU A 469 -8.01 48.22 -35.25
#